data_AF-A0A1B8GQL0-F1
#
_entry.id   AF-A0A1B8GQL0-F1
#
_cell.length_a   1.000
_cell.length_b   1.000
_cell.length_c   1.000
_cell.angle_alpha   90.00
_cell.angle_beta   90.00
_cell.angle_gamma   90.00
#
_symmetry.space_group_name_H-M   'P 1'
#
loop_
_entity.id
_entity.type
_entity.pdbx_description
1 polymer ?
#
loop_
_entity_poly.entity_id
_entity_poly.type
_entity_poly.pdbx_seq_one_letter_code
_entity_poly.pdbx_strand_id
1 'polypeptide(L)'
;MQLSKIIHGCLYAAVAFSTVVIACPDYDELPFYKALNESNLSQDELMKRWYTVIASDGPSFNPTTWPDSTLPYCFEDDNSRTQLAHIIESAWNVWQASGVNYRIDMGEYNDCPDPVNGAVPRGAKYMLVRAQNNGKMVTTVGTQIYSSGMGALMRFDPSPAIGMRDPVANMVHEIGHAWGFFHEQQRPSFWKYGEYAEAKGDKNQIKFVCENMSDYDIVDGRLDGTIDDACHSYGKAKDLGFSALEFMPMPLPFSAQLDDGDYDWKSVMLYASPIGGAVRNGAPANVYTRASDGKVIAYNKTPSQRDVSRFNAMYSEKAPYPNPCLINQGCSPKKAVFMNAKAKCKNVGKD
;
A
#
# COMPACT_ATOMS: atom_id res chain seq x y z
N MET A 1 -54.04 -40.08 22.49
CA MET A 1 -53.92 -41.55 22.45
C MET A 1 -52.87 -41.91 21.40
N GLN A 2 -51.70 -42.36 21.88
CA GLN A 2 -51.04 -43.65 21.56
C GLN A 2 -50.24 -43.63 20.24
N LEU A 3 -48.93 -43.37 20.25
CA LEU A 3 -47.78 -44.24 20.61
C LEU A 3 -47.70 -45.58 19.86
N SER A 4 -46.67 -45.62 18.99
CA SER A 4 -45.73 -46.69 18.65
C SER A 4 -46.18 -48.00 18.00
N LYS A 5 -45.48 -48.38 16.92
CA LYS A 5 -44.78 -49.67 16.81
C LYS A 5 -43.68 -49.65 15.73
N ILE A 6 -42.55 -50.22 16.15
CA ILE A 6 -41.25 -50.43 15.50
C ILE A 6 -41.19 -51.88 15.00
N ILE A 7 -40.62 -52.15 13.81
CA ILE A 7 -39.81 -53.35 13.46
C ILE A 7 -38.85 -52.90 12.32
N HIS A 8 -37.56 -52.63 12.56
CA HIS A 8 -36.37 -53.51 12.53
C HIS A 8 -36.11 -54.30 11.24
N GLY A 9 -35.02 -53.93 10.54
CA GLY A 9 -34.41 -54.69 9.45
C GLY A 9 -33.06 -54.08 9.09
N CYS A 10 -32.01 -54.48 9.80
CA CYS A 10 -30.62 -54.12 9.52
C CYS A 10 -30.14 -54.79 8.21
N LEU A 11 -29.45 -54.04 7.36
CA LEU A 11 -28.22 -54.57 6.76
C LEU A 11 -27.18 -53.45 6.61
N TYR A 12 -26.02 -53.73 7.18
CA TYR A 12 -24.81 -52.94 7.16
C TYR A 12 -24.29 -52.74 5.72
N ALA A 13 -24.04 -51.49 5.36
CA ALA A 13 -22.92 -51.13 4.49
C ALA A 13 -22.29 -49.89 5.09
N ALA A 14 -21.21 -50.10 5.86
CA ALA A 14 -20.37 -49.05 6.39
C ALA A 14 -19.64 -48.40 5.22
N VAL A 15 -20.03 -47.17 4.89
CA VAL A 15 -19.14 -46.21 4.23
C VAL A 15 -19.04 -45.02 5.16
N ALA A 16 -17.99 -45.02 5.97
CA ALA A 16 -17.61 -43.87 6.79
C ALA A 16 -17.07 -42.77 5.86
N PHE A 17 -17.97 -41.96 5.30
CA PHE A 17 -17.59 -40.61 4.90
C PHE A 17 -17.65 -39.75 6.15
N SER A 18 -16.49 -39.40 6.68
CA SER A 18 -16.34 -38.30 7.63
C SER A 18 -16.84 -37.03 6.94
N THR A 19 -18.11 -36.69 7.14
CA THR A 19 -18.60 -35.34 6.90
C THR A 19 -18.05 -34.46 8.01
N VAL A 20 -16.80 -34.03 7.84
CA VAL A 20 -16.38 -32.75 8.42
C VAL A 20 -17.26 -31.72 7.71
N VAL A 21 -18.40 -31.40 8.33
CA VAL A 21 -19.11 -30.18 8.03
C VAL A 21 -18.18 -29.09 8.53
N ILE A 22 -17.28 -28.63 7.66
CA ILE A 22 -16.71 -27.30 7.79
C ILE A 22 -17.91 -26.40 7.61
N ALA A 23 -18.57 -26.06 8.72
CA ALA A 23 -19.47 -24.93 8.75
C ALA A 23 -18.61 -23.76 8.27
N CYS A 24 -18.86 -23.32 7.02
CA CYS A 24 -18.40 -22.01 6.61
C CYS A 24 -18.89 -21.06 7.71
N PRO A 25 -18.03 -20.27 8.35
CA PRO A 25 -18.48 -19.26 9.28
C PRO A 25 -19.58 -18.47 8.59
N ASP A 26 -20.67 -18.23 9.32
CA ASP A 26 -21.78 -17.44 8.83
C ASP A 26 -21.21 -16.15 8.25
N TYR A 27 -21.54 -15.84 7.00
CA TYR A 27 -20.87 -14.78 6.23
C TYR A 27 -20.98 -13.42 6.94
N ASP A 28 -21.98 -13.29 7.82
CA ASP A 28 -22.29 -12.13 8.66
C ASP A 28 -21.40 -12.00 9.92
N GLU A 29 -20.69 -13.05 10.34
CA GLU A 29 -19.77 -13.03 11.50
C GLU A 29 -18.32 -12.71 11.12
N LEU A 30 -18.03 -12.61 9.84
CA LEU A 30 -16.69 -12.33 9.37
C LEU A 30 -16.34 -10.84 9.59
N PRO A 31 -15.14 -10.51 10.10
CA PRO A 31 -14.74 -9.13 10.42
C PRO A 31 -14.92 -8.13 9.25
N PHE A 32 -14.88 -8.63 8.02
CA PHE A 32 -15.05 -7.87 6.78
C PHE A 32 -16.50 -7.44 6.49
N TYR A 33 -17.52 -8.14 6.99
CA TYR A 33 -18.92 -7.74 6.76
C TYR A 33 -19.31 -6.53 7.62
N LYS A 34 -18.77 -6.43 8.85
CA LYS A 34 -18.90 -5.23 9.70
C LYS A 34 -18.23 -3.99 9.09
N ALA A 35 -17.10 -4.16 8.40
CA ALA A 35 -16.42 -3.05 7.72
C ALA A 35 -17.21 -2.47 6.53
N LEU A 36 -18.05 -3.29 5.86
CA LEU A 36 -18.86 -2.87 4.71
C LEU A 36 -20.13 -2.10 5.10
N ASN A 37 -20.67 -2.31 6.30
CA ASN A 37 -21.97 -1.74 6.73
C ASN A 37 -21.88 -0.55 7.71
N GLU A 38 -20.69 -0.16 8.17
CA GLU A 38 -20.53 0.92 9.17
C GLU A 38 -19.71 2.14 8.73
N SER A 39 -19.29 2.27 7.46
CA SER A 39 -18.65 3.52 7.01
C SER A 39 -19.67 4.62 6.69
N ASN A 40 -20.48 4.99 7.69
CA ASN A 40 -21.18 6.28 7.74
C ASN A 40 -20.22 7.43 8.09
N LEU A 41 -18.97 7.36 7.63
CA LEU A 41 -18.00 8.44 7.81
C LEU A 41 -18.30 9.52 6.78
N SER A 42 -18.59 10.73 7.25
CA SER A 42 -18.73 11.93 6.42
C SER A 42 -17.44 12.19 5.63
N GLN A 43 -17.52 12.89 4.50
CA GLN A 43 -16.35 13.29 3.71
C GLN A 43 -15.28 13.99 4.57
N ASP A 44 -15.69 14.76 5.57
CA ASP A 44 -14.79 15.39 6.53
C ASP A 44 -14.09 14.35 7.43
N GLU A 45 -14.79 13.34 7.93
CA GLU A 45 -14.17 12.22 8.66
C GLU A 45 -13.28 11.37 7.75
N LEU A 46 -13.62 11.30 6.45
CA LEU A 46 -12.81 10.65 5.42
C LEU A 46 -11.60 11.49 4.98
N MET A 47 -11.56 12.78 5.30
CA MET A 47 -10.42 13.65 5.02
C MET A 47 -9.60 13.94 6.28
N LYS A 48 -10.15 13.67 7.47
CA LYS A 48 -9.49 13.97 8.75
C LYS A 48 -8.44 12.97 9.22
N ARG A 49 -8.45 11.76 8.65
CA ARG A 49 -7.79 10.61 9.29
C ARG A 49 -6.59 10.01 8.57
N TRP A 50 -6.34 10.37 7.30
CA TRP A 50 -5.47 9.56 6.45
C TRP A 50 -4.57 10.31 5.45
N TYR A 51 -3.28 9.99 5.49
CA TYR A 51 -2.23 10.60 4.69
C TYR A 51 -2.08 9.91 3.32
N THR A 52 -3.03 10.19 2.42
CA THR A 52 -3.11 9.60 1.07
C THR A 52 -3.49 10.64 0.03
N VAL A 53 -3.32 10.33 -1.25
CA VAL A 53 -3.76 11.19 -2.38
C VAL A 53 -5.23 11.63 -2.31
N ILE A 54 -5.55 12.75 -2.96
CA ILE A 54 -6.94 13.15 -3.25
C ILE A 54 -7.37 12.45 -4.54
N ALA A 55 -8.60 11.93 -4.57
CA ALA A 55 -9.20 11.41 -5.80
C ALA A 55 -9.36 12.52 -6.86
N SER A 56 -9.12 12.18 -8.13
CA SER A 56 -9.35 13.08 -9.27
C SER A 56 -9.75 12.32 -10.53
N ASP A 57 -10.39 13.01 -11.48
CA ASP A 57 -10.66 12.49 -12.81
C ASP A 57 -9.38 12.43 -13.65
N GLY A 58 -8.73 11.27 -13.62
CA GLY A 58 -7.58 10.97 -14.46
C GLY A 58 -6.23 11.43 -13.90
N PRO A 59 -5.14 11.11 -14.62
CA PRO A 59 -3.81 11.40 -14.16
C PRO A 59 -3.53 12.91 -14.17
N SER A 60 -2.98 13.42 -13.07
CA SER A 60 -2.61 14.83 -12.92
C SER A 60 -1.12 14.98 -12.63
N PHE A 61 -0.61 16.22 -12.61
CA PHE A 61 0.76 16.48 -12.15
C PHE A 61 0.94 16.23 -10.64
N ASN A 62 -0.17 16.24 -9.89
CA ASN A 62 -0.18 15.81 -8.50
C ASN A 62 -0.55 14.30 -8.42
N PRO A 63 -0.05 13.58 -7.40
CA PRO A 63 -0.51 12.24 -7.05
C PRO A 63 -2.03 12.17 -6.85
N THR A 64 -2.70 11.27 -7.57
CA THR A 64 -4.15 11.05 -7.49
C THR A 64 -4.49 9.54 -7.49
N THR A 65 -5.76 9.20 -7.30
CA THR A 65 -6.23 7.81 -7.34
C THR A 65 -6.22 7.24 -8.75
N TRP A 66 -6.00 5.94 -8.88
CA TRP A 66 -6.16 5.26 -10.18
C TRP A 66 -7.61 5.33 -10.69
N PRO A 67 -7.82 5.63 -11.98
CA PRO A 67 -9.15 5.54 -12.60
C PRO A 67 -9.73 4.13 -12.45
N ASP A 68 -11.06 4.04 -12.36
CA ASP A 68 -11.80 2.78 -12.38
C ASP A 68 -11.40 1.77 -11.29
N SER A 69 -10.79 2.29 -10.21
CA SER A 69 -10.23 1.51 -9.12
C SER A 69 -9.34 0.37 -9.61
N THR A 70 -8.65 0.59 -10.74
CA THR A 70 -7.85 -0.41 -11.42
C THR A 70 -6.44 0.14 -11.62
N LEU A 71 -5.44 -0.59 -11.11
CA LEU A 71 -4.02 -0.29 -11.30
C LEU A 71 -3.43 -1.26 -12.34
N PRO A 72 -3.38 -0.85 -13.62
CA PRO A 72 -2.64 -1.57 -14.64
C PRO A 72 -1.13 -1.35 -14.50
N TYR A 73 -0.33 -2.41 -14.60
CA TYR A 73 1.13 -2.30 -14.62
C TYR A 73 1.75 -3.05 -15.80
N CYS A 74 2.92 -2.58 -16.24
CA CYS A 74 3.75 -3.26 -17.23
C CYS A 74 5.13 -3.50 -16.64
N PHE A 75 5.69 -4.70 -16.83
CA PHE A 75 7.11 -4.91 -16.57
C PHE A 75 7.93 -4.19 -17.63
N GLU A 76 9.05 -3.60 -17.23
CA GLU A 76 9.97 -2.97 -18.16
C GLU A 76 10.56 -3.97 -19.15
N ASP A 77 10.88 -5.17 -18.67
CA ASP A 77 11.48 -6.25 -19.44
C ASP A 77 11.17 -7.62 -18.83
N ASP A 78 11.54 -8.69 -19.56
CA ASP A 78 11.37 -10.08 -19.13
C ASP A 78 12.10 -10.39 -17.81
N ASN A 79 13.22 -9.71 -17.56
CA ASN A 79 13.98 -9.86 -16.32
C ASN A 79 13.18 -9.33 -15.13
N SER A 80 12.61 -8.13 -15.25
CA SER A 80 11.74 -7.52 -14.24
C SER A 80 10.52 -8.38 -13.98
N ARG A 81 9.90 -8.92 -15.04
CA ARG A 81 8.79 -9.86 -14.93
C ARG A 81 9.17 -11.12 -14.17
N THR A 82 10.28 -11.75 -14.54
CA THR A 82 10.79 -12.98 -13.92
C THR A 82 11.05 -12.79 -12.43
N GLN A 83 11.67 -11.68 -12.05
CA GLN A 83 12.02 -11.40 -10.65
C GLN A 83 10.81 -10.99 -9.80
N LEU A 84 9.87 -10.21 -10.36
CA LEU A 84 8.89 -9.48 -9.54
C LEU A 84 7.46 -9.98 -9.66
N ALA A 85 7.08 -10.72 -10.72
CA ALA A 85 5.68 -11.10 -10.93
C ALA A 85 5.07 -11.86 -9.75
N HIS A 86 5.77 -12.89 -9.26
CA HIS A 86 5.30 -13.68 -8.12
C HIS A 86 5.28 -12.89 -6.80
N ILE A 87 6.18 -11.92 -6.64
CA ILE A 87 6.26 -11.06 -5.45
C ILE A 87 5.08 -10.08 -5.44
N ILE A 88 4.78 -9.45 -6.58
CA ILE A 88 3.62 -8.56 -6.75
C ILE A 88 2.33 -9.33 -6.49
N GLU A 89 2.17 -10.51 -7.10
CA GLU A 89 0.98 -11.36 -6.89
C GLU A 89 0.82 -11.73 -5.41
N SER A 90 1.91 -12.17 -4.76
CA SER A 90 1.88 -12.54 -3.34
C SER A 90 1.53 -11.36 -2.44
N ALA A 91 2.12 -10.18 -2.68
CA ALA A 91 1.86 -8.98 -1.91
C ALA A 91 0.43 -8.43 -2.14
N TRP A 92 -0.07 -8.51 -3.37
CA TRP A 92 -1.46 -8.14 -3.67
C TRP A 92 -2.46 -9.07 -2.98
N ASN A 93 -2.19 -10.38 -2.96
CA ASN A 93 -2.99 -11.34 -2.22
C ASN A 93 -3.03 -11.03 -0.72
N VAL A 94 -1.97 -10.46 -0.13
CA VAL A 94 -1.98 -9.99 1.27
C VAL A 94 -2.97 -8.84 1.47
N TRP A 95 -2.99 -7.85 0.57
CA TRP A 95 -3.97 -6.76 0.61
C TRP A 95 -5.42 -7.27 0.47
N GLN A 96 -5.66 -8.17 -0.48
CA GLN A 96 -6.97 -8.78 -0.69
C GLN A 96 -7.42 -9.59 0.55
N ALA A 97 -6.54 -10.44 1.09
CA ALA A 97 -6.80 -11.22 2.29
C ALA A 97 -7.03 -10.35 3.55
N SER A 98 -6.47 -9.13 3.57
CA SER A 98 -6.65 -8.16 4.65
C SER A 98 -8.00 -7.43 4.61
N GLY A 99 -8.75 -7.55 3.50
CA GLY A 99 -10.11 -7.00 3.35
C GLY A 99 -10.23 -5.86 2.34
N VAL A 100 -9.25 -5.67 1.45
CA VAL A 100 -9.41 -4.74 0.31
C VAL A 100 -10.58 -5.20 -0.55
N ASN A 101 -11.45 -4.25 -0.90
CA ASN A 101 -12.66 -4.53 -1.64
C ASN A 101 -12.32 -5.15 -3.00
N TYR A 102 -13.03 -6.21 -3.39
CA TYR A 102 -12.84 -6.93 -4.66
C TYR A 102 -12.96 -6.05 -5.91
N ARG A 103 -13.57 -4.86 -5.75
CA ARG A 103 -13.71 -3.82 -6.78
C ARG A 103 -12.40 -3.09 -7.08
N ILE A 104 -11.46 -3.14 -6.15
CA ILE A 104 -10.14 -2.56 -6.32
C ILE A 104 -9.26 -3.67 -6.86
N ASP A 105 -8.59 -3.40 -7.98
CA ASP A 105 -7.89 -4.44 -8.72
C ASP A 105 -6.54 -3.95 -9.26
N MET A 106 -5.56 -4.83 -9.21
CA MET A 106 -4.22 -4.60 -9.74
C MET A 106 -3.87 -5.76 -10.66
N GLY A 107 -3.25 -5.48 -11.80
CA GLY A 107 -2.85 -6.55 -12.72
C GLY A 107 -1.97 -6.09 -13.88
N GLU A 108 -1.31 -7.08 -14.49
CA GLU A 108 -0.51 -6.87 -15.69
C GLU A 108 -1.42 -6.36 -16.82
N TYR A 109 -1.02 -5.25 -17.45
CA TYR A 109 -1.79 -4.57 -18.46
C TYR A 109 -1.71 -5.36 -19.78
N ASN A 110 -2.85 -5.86 -20.26
CA ASN A 110 -2.88 -6.72 -21.46
C ASN A 110 -2.37 -6.02 -22.73
N ASP A 111 -2.34 -4.69 -22.75
CA ASP A 111 -1.93 -3.87 -23.89
C ASP A 111 -0.64 -3.08 -23.57
N CYS A 112 0.30 -3.70 -22.84
CA CYS A 112 1.64 -3.13 -22.65
C CYS A 112 2.26 -2.81 -24.02
N PRO A 113 2.82 -1.60 -24.22
CA PRO A 113 3.45 -1.24 -25.49
C PRO A 113 4.62 -2.16 -25.82
N ASP A 114 4.88 -2.33 -27.11
CA ASP A 114 6.04 -3.08 -27.57
C ASP A 114 7.34 -2.45 -27.02
N PRO A 115 8.32 -3.27 -26.59
CA PRO A 115 9.60 -2.76 -26.11
C PRO A 115 10.35 -1.95 -27.18
N VAL A 116 10.89 -0.80 -26.79
CA VAL A 116 11.80 0.02 -27.61
C VAL A 116 13.20 -0.14 -27.03
N ASN A 117 14.14 -0.64 -27.83
CA ASN A 117 15.49 -1.00 -27.38
C ASN A 117 15.51 -1.98 -26.20
N GLY A 118 14.58 -2.94 -26.20
CA GLY A 118 14.51 -4.00 -25.18
C GLY A 118 13.79 -3.61 -23.89
N ALA A 119 13.23 -2.40 -23.80
CA ALA A 119 12.47 -1.96 -22.63
C ALA A 119 11.10 -1.38 -23.02
N VAL A 120 10.06 -1.74 -22.27
CA VAL A 120 8.73 -1.12 -22.39
C VAL A 120 8.86 0.38 -22.04
N PRO A 121 8.44 1.29 -22.93
CA PRO A 121 8.52 2.72 -22.64
C PRO A 121 7.67 3.08 -21.42
N ARG A 122 7.95 4.21 -20.77
CA ARG A 122 7.06 4.73 -19.73
C ARG A 122 5.79 5.29 -20.38
N GLY A 123 4.66 5.22 -19.67
CA GLY A 123 3.37 5.71 -20.16
C GLY A 123 2.46 6.18 -19.03
N ALA A 124 1.48 7.03 -19.35
CA ALA A 124 0.53 7.59 -18.38
C ALA A 124 -0.61 6.62 -17.99
N LYS A 125 -0.78 5.51 -18.73
CA LYS A 125 -1.91 4.58 -18.56
C LYS A 125 -1.61 3.40 -17.63
N TYR A 126 -0.35 3.18 -17.27
CA TYR A 126 0.08 2.06 -16.43
C TYR A 126 1.27 2.47 -15.56
N MET A 127 1.50 1.70 -14.51
CA MET A 127 2.75 1.77 -13.74
C MET A 127 3.81 0.92 -14.44
N LEU A 128 4.97 1.52 -14.76
CA LEU A 128 6.12 0.76 -15.23
C LEU A 128 6.81 0.10 -14.02
N VAL A 129 7.08 -1.20 -14.08
CA VAL A 129 7.71 -1.98 -13.01
C VAL A 129 9.09 -2.42 -13.45
N ARG A 130 10.12 -2.00 -12.71
CA ARG A 130 11.53 -2.28 -12.97
C ARG A 130 12.17 -3.01 -11.78
N ALA A 131 12.85 -4.12 -12.05
CA ALA A 131 13.74 -4.74 -11.07
C ALA A 131 15.09 -4.01 -11.00
N GLN A 132 15.66 -3.90 -9.80
CA GLN A 132 17.01 -3.38 -9.57
C GLN A 132 17.71 -4.17 -8.45
N ASN A 133 19.00 -3.93 -8.25
CA ASN A 133 19.84 -4.68 -7.31
C ASN A 133 20.79 -3.76 -6.50
N ASN A 134 20.35 -2.52 -6.25
CA ASN A 134 21.14 -1.47 -5.61
C ASN A 134 20.69 -1.16 -4.17
N GLY A 135 19.86 -2.03 -3.59
CA GLY A 135 19.31 -1.90 -2.25
C GLY A 135 18.24 -0.82 -2.09
N LYS A 136 17.71 -0.29 -3.20
CA LYS A 136 16.68 0.78 -3.17
C LYS A 136 15.32 0.23 -3.59
N MET A 137 14.27 0.83 -3.02
CA MET A 137 12.89 0.62 -3.42
C MET A 137 12.24 1.99 -3.50
N VAL A 138 11.57 2.28 -4.61
CA VAL A 138 10.88 3.55 -4.82
C VAL A 138 9.67 3.28 -5.69
N THR A 139 8.50 3.67 -5.20
CA THR A 139 7.26 3.65 -5.96
C THR A 139 6.63 5.03 -5.96
N THR A 140 6.16 5.45 -7.13
CA THR A 140 5.40 6.67 -7.27
C THR A 140 4.08 6.57 -6.51
N VAL A 141 3.73 7.61 -5.75
CA VAL A 141 2.48 7.59 -4.99
C VAL A 141 1.29 7.82 -5.92
N GLY A 142 0.33 6.88 -5.92
CA GLY A 142 -0.86 6.94 -6.77
C GLY A 142 -0.56 6.95 -8.27
N THR A 143 -1.52 7.43 -9.06
CA THR A 143 -1.29 7.79 -10.46
C THR A 143 -0.85 9.25 -10.56
N GLN A 144 0.15 9.53 -11.40
CA GLN A 144 0.62 10.88 -11.66
C GLN A 144 1.37 10.94 -13.00
N ILE A 145 1.36 12.12 -13.62
CA ILE A 145 2.15 12.45 -14.80
C ILE A 145 3.26 13.41 -14.37
N TYR A 146 4.52 12.98 -14.49
CA TYR A 146 5.67 13.83 -14.20
C TYR A 146 5.99 14.80 -15.34
N SER A 147 5.82 14.30 -16.56
CA SER A 147 5.96 15.05 -17.81
C SER A 147 5.18 14.31 -18.90
N SER A 148 4.96 14.93 -20.06
CA SER A 148 4.22 14.28 -21.16
C SER A 148 4.79 12.89 -21.46
N GLY A 149 3.96 11.84 -21.32
CA GLY A 149 4.33 10.44 -21.53
C GLY A 149 4.98 9.73 -20.33
N MET A 150 5.29 10.42 -19.23
CA MET A 150 5.97 9.84 -18.06
C MET A 150 5.00 9.63 -16.89
N GLY A 151 4.38 8.44 -16.84
CA GLY A 151 3.42 8.07 -15.78
C GLY A 151 4.06 7.40 -14.54
N ALA A 152 3.29 6.58 -13.82
CA ALA A 152 3.73 5.92 -12.60
C ALA A 152 4.92 4.95 -12.82
N LEU A 153 5.73 4.74 -11.79
CA LEU A 153 6.93 3.90 -11.81
C LEU A 153 7.14 3.20 -10.46
N MET A 154 7.52 1.93 -10.51
CA MET A 154 8.03 1.17 -9.39
C MET A 154 9.43 0.68 -9.76
N ARG A 155 10.40 0.96 -8.89
CA ARG A 155 11.74 0.39 -8.93
C ARG A 155 11.93 -0.43 -7.68
N PHE A 156 12.15 -1.72 -7.83
CA PHE A 156 12.12 -2.66 -6.71
C PHE A 156 13.36 -3.55 -6.69
N ASP A 157 14.01 -3.62 -5.54
CA ASP A 157 15.05 -4.61 -5.28
C ASP A 157 14.47 -5.76 -4.45
N PRO A 158 14.42 -7.00 -4.97
CA PRO A 158 13.82 -8.14 -4.29
C PRO A 158 14.72 -8.76 -3.22
N SER A 159 15.83 -8.12 -2.85
CA SER A 159 16.73 -8.61 -1.81
C SER A 159 16.03 -8.74 -0.46
N PRO A 160 16.15 -9.89 0.24
CA PRO A 160 15.62 -10.05 1.59
C PRO A 160 16.45 -9.29 2.65
N ALA A 161 17.54 -8.60 2.27
CA ALA A 161 18.40 -7.88 3.19
C ALA A 161 17.97 -6.42 3.44
N ILE A 162 17.03 -5.89 2.66
CA ILE A 162 16.66 -4.46 2.67
C ILE A 162 15.25 -4.22 3.22
N GLY A 163 14.99 -2.97 3.64
CA GLY A 163 13.68 -2.53 4.14
C GLY A 163 13.17 -3.39 5.30
N MET A 164 12.03 -4.04 5.09
CA MET A 164 11.36 -4.97 6.01
C MET A 164 12.02 -6.34 6.13
N ARG A 165 13.12 -6.58 5.41
CA ARG A 165 13.86 -7.85 5.37
C ARG A 165 13.01 -9.03 4.90
N ASP A 166 12.08 -8.72 4.01
CA ASP A 166 11.06 -9.62 3.49
C ASP A 166 10.57 -9.02 2.17
N PRO A 167 10.91 -9.63 1.01
CA PRO A 167 10.56 -9.06 -0.28
C PRO A 167 9.06 -8.90 -0.50
N VAL A 168 8.25 -9.81 0.05
CA VAL A 168 6.78 -9.72 -0.06
C VAL A 168 6.28 -8.56 0.80
N ALA A 169 6.74 -8.44 2.05
CA ALA A 169 6.33 -7.33 2.91
C ALA A 169 6.76 -5.96 2.36
N ASN A 170 7.98 -5.87 1.82
CA ASN A 170 8.45 -4.69 1.09
C ASN A 170 7.50 -4.37 -0.08
N MET A 171 7.13 -5.37 -0.88
CA MET A 171 6.20 -5.16 -1.98
C MET A 171 4.79 -4.77 -1.50
N VAL A 172 4.32 -5.26 -0.36
CA VAL A 172 3.04 -4.81 0.25
C VAL A 172 3.08 -3.30 0.52
N HIS A 173 4.19 -2.80 1.07
CA HIS A 173 4.41 -1.37 1.32
C HIS A 173 4.46 -0.56 0.02
N GLU A 174 5.23 -1.01 -0.96
CA GLU A 174 5.36 -0.35 -2.27
C GLU A 174 4.03 -0.34 -3.04
N ILE A 175 3.22 -1.41 -2.94
CA ILE A 175 1.84 -1.42 -3.45
C ILE A 175 0.97 -0.38 -2.74
N GLY A 176 1.14 -0.18 -1.43
CA GLY A 176 0.50 0.91 -0.70
C GLY A 176 0.80 2.28 -1.32
N HIS A 177 2.08 2.57 -1.60
CA HIS A 177 2.45 3.77 -2.36
C HIS A 177 1.77 3.82 -3.72
N ALA A 178 1.86 2.75 -4.50
CA ALA A 178 1.27 2.67 -5.83
C ALA A 178 -0.23 3.05 -5.83
N TRP A 179 -0.96 2.69 -4.78
CA TRP A 179 -2.37 3.00 -4.63
C TRP A 179 -2.69 4.38 -4.05
N GLY A 180 -1.69 5.10 -3.54
CA GLY A 180 -1.82 6.49 -3.11
C GLY A 180 -1.53 6.74 -1.64
N PHE A 181 -0.94 5.80 -0.91
CA PHE A 181 -0.54 6.01 0.47
C PHE A 181 0.83 6.69 0.54
N PHE A 182 0.97 7.62 1.47
CA PHE A 182 2.28 8.14 1.88
C PHE A 182 2.69 7.47 3.20
N HIS A 183 3.90 7.73 3.69
CA HIS A 183 4.33 7.18 4.98
C HIS A 183 3.57 7.77 6.15
N GLU A 184 3.18 6.93 7.11
CA GLU A 184 2.40 7.36 8.28
C GLU A 184 3.20 8.34 9.15
N GLN A 185 4.52 8.13 9.31
CA GLN A 185 5.37 9.04 10.08
C GLN A 185 5.56 10.41 9.41
N GLN A 186 5.29 10.58 8.11
CA GLN A 186 5.47 11.86 7.42
C GLN A 186 4.28 12.82 7.63
N ARG A 187 3.23 12.39 8.35
CA ARG A 187 2.09 13.23 8.74
C ARG A 187 2.59 14.46 9.50
N PRO A 188 2.24 15.70 9.10
CA PRO A 188 2.62 16.91 9.83
C PRO A 188 2.29 16.89 11.33
N SER A 189 1.14 16.33 11.71
CA SER A 189 0.71 16.23 13.11
C SER A 189 1.55 15.24 13.93
N PHE A 190 2.30 14.32 13.29
CA PHE A 190 3.15 13.33 13.95
C PHE A 190 4.37 13.95 14.66
N TRP A 191 4.69 15.18 14.28
CA TRP A 191 5.85 15.94 14.71
C TRP A 191 5.41 17.22 15.41
N LYS A 192 6.21 17.69 16.37
CA LYS A 192 5.93 18.88 17.16
C LYS A 192 6.18 20.16 16.35
N TYR A 193 5.19 21.03 16.32
CA TYR A 193 5.31 22.37 15.76
C TYR A 193 6.46 23.14 16.41
N GLY A 194 7.28 23.80 15.58
CA GLY A 194 8.44 24.58 16.01
C GLY A 194 9.72 23.77 16.25
N GLU A 195 9.68 22.44 16.18
CA GLU A 195 10.89 21.60 16.23
C GLU A 195 11.28 21.04 14.85
N TYR A 196 10.30 20.79 13.98
CA TYR A 196 10.52 20.28 12.62
C TYR A 196 9.81 21.16 11.60
N ALA A 197 10.44 21.40 10.44
CA ALA A 197 9.81 22.17 9.38
C ALA A 197 8.52 21.47 8.95
N GLU A 198 7.46 22.24 8.77
CA GLU A 198 6.14 21.77 8.33
C GLU A 198 5.40 20.84 9.30
N ALA A 199 5.93 20.66 10.52
CA ALA A 199 5.21 20.02 11.61
C ALA A 199 4.01 20.85 12.07
N LYS A 200 2.97 20.17 12.56
CA LYS A 200 1.72 20.77 13.04
C LYS A 200 1.26 20.23 14.40
N GLY A 201 1.87 19.16 14.89
CA GLY A 201 1.46 18.51 16.14
C GLY A 201 1.82 19.30 17.39
N ASP A 202 1.13 19.01 18.47
CA ASP A 202 1.40 19.54 19.81
C ASP A 202 2.65 18.91 20.45
N LYS A 203 2.97 17.67 20.07
CA LYS A 203 4.11 16.89 20.56
C LYS A 203 4.64 15.93 19.50
N ASN A 204 5.90 15.53 19.66
CA ASN A 204 6.48 14.48 18.84
C ASN A 204 5.89 13.12 19.24
N GLN A 205 5.45 12.35 18.26
CA GLN A 205 5.00 10.97 18.48
C GLN A 205 6.17 9.98 18.48
N ILE A 206 7.31 10.38 17.90
CA ILE A 206 8.56 9.62 17.87
C ILE A 206 9.73 10.45 18.39
N LYS A 207 10.74 9.76 18.90
CA LYS A 207 12.06 10.31 19.19
C LYS A 207 12.97 9.93 18.02
N PHE A 208 13.14 10.83 17.07
CA PHE A 208 14.03 10.66 15.93
C PHE A 208 15.49 10.94 16.35
N VAL A 209 16.41 10.11 15.89
CA VAL A 209 17.84 10.17 16.19
C VAL A 209 18.58 10.25 14.85
N CYS A 210 18.77 11.48 14.37
CA CYS A 210 19.30 11.75 13.03
C CYS A 210 20.70 11.14 12.83
N GLU A 211 21.52 11.15 13.88
CA GLU A 211 22.89 10.62 13.92
C GLU A 211 22.96 9.09 13.79
N ASN A 212 21.82 8.41 13.89
CA ASN A 212 21.73 6.97 13.66
C ASN A 212 21.47 6.61 12.19
N MET A 213 21.16 7.58 11.33
CA MET A 213 20.93 7.36 9.90
C MET A 213 22.22 6.85 9.21
N SER A 214 22.05 5.98 8.20
CA SER A 214 23.17 5.31 7.51
C SER A 214 24.06 6.24 6.71
N ASP A 215 23.54 7.40 6.31
CA ASP A 215 24.16 8.40 5.45
C ASP A 215 24.30 9.76 6.17
N TYR A 216 24.32 9.74 7.51
CA TYR A 216 24.46 10.94 8.34
C TYR A 216 25.77 11.70 8.05
N ASP A 217 26.83 11.00 7.65
CA ASP A 217 28.12 11.57 7.28
C ASP A 217 28.04 12.57 6.11
N ILE A 218 27.01 12.49 5.26
CA ILE A 218 26.77 13.45 4.16
C ILE A 218 26.42 14.85 4.70
N VAL A 219 25.77 14.91 5.87
CA VAL A 219 25.28 16.15 6.48
C VAL A 219 26.07 16.54 7.73
N ASP A 220 26.91 15.66 8.26
CA ASP A 220 27.76 15.95 9.41
C ASP A 220 28.63 17.20 9.18
N GLY A 221 28.68 18.07 10.18
CA GLY A 221 29.33 19.39 10.08
C GLY A 221 28.63 20.43 9.18
N ARG A 222 27.48 20.10 8.57
CA ARG A 222 26.63 21.04 7.81
C ARG A 222 25.32 21.40 8.50
N LEU A 223 25.03 20.73 9.61
CA LEU A 223 23.85 20.99 10.44
C LEU A 223 24.11 22.22 11.32
N ASP A 224 23.13 23.12 11.37
CA ASP A 224 23.16 24.30 12.24
C ASP A 224 22.20 24.16 13.44
N GLY A 225 21.49 23.03 13.56
CA GLY A 225 20.55 22.74 14.63
C GLY A 225 19.26 23.54 14.55
N THR A 226 19.05 24.28 13.45
CA THR A 226 17.80 25.01 13.22
C THR A 226 16.73 24.09 12.64
N ILE A 227 15.48 24.57 12.69
CA ILE A 227 14.33 23.88 12.06
C ILE A 227 14.52 23.65 10.55
N ASP A 228 15.39 24.43 9.91
CA ASP A 228 15.66 24.39 8.47
C ASP A 228 16.90 23.55 8.09
N ASP A 229 17.47 22.80 9.04
CA ASP A 229 18.56 21.86 8.74
C ASP A 229 18.05 20.51 8.20
N ALA A 230 18.98 19.66 7.76
CA ALA A 230 18.65 18.39 7.13
C ALA A 230 18.13 17.30 8.10
N CYS A 231 18.22 17.52 9.41
CA CYS A 231 17.64 16.65 10.43
C CYS A 231 16.24 17.10 10.88
N HIS A 232 15.83 18.31 10.52
CA HIS A 232 14.55 18.90 10.91
C HIS A 232 13.64 19.28 9.73
N SER A 233 14.16 19.34 8.50
CA SER A 233 13.41 19.76 7.30
C SER A 233 13.47 18.75 6.16
N TYR A 234 12.29 18.34 5.69
CA TYR A 234 12.13 17.51 4.49
C TYR A 234 12.80 18.13 3.27
N GLY A 235 12.57 19.43 3.05
CA GLY A 235 13.14 20.16 1.91
C GLY A 235 14.66 20.19 1.95
N LYS A 236 15.23 20.48 3.13
CA LYS A 236 16.67 20.53 3.29
C LYS A 236 17.34 19.16 3.16
N ALA A 237 16.75 18.13 3.76
CA ALA A 237 17.22 16.75 3.62
C ALA A 237 17.23 16.33 2.14
N LYS A 238 16.18 16.66 1.39
CA LYS A 238 16.09 16.43 -0.05
C LYS A 238 17.17 17.15 -0.85
N ASP A 239 17.40 18.43 -0.57
CA ASP A 239 18.42 19.24 -1.27
C ASP A 239 19.84 18.69 -1.09
N LEU A 240 20.12 18.09 0.08
CA LEU A 240 21.41 17.48 0.38
C LEU A 240 21.49 15.99 0.01
N GLY A 241 20.40 15.40 -0.50
CA GLY A 241 20.33 13.98 -0.84
C GLY A 241 20.41 13.06 0.39
N PHE A 242 19.98 13.54 1.56
CA PHE A 242 20.04 12.83 2.83
C PHE A 242 18.75 12.05 3.10
N SER A 243 18.88 10.77 3.44
CA SER A 243 17.75 9.83 3.54
C SER A 243 16.76 10.12 4.67
N ALA A 244 17.08 11.05 5.60
CA ALA A 244 16.14 11.53 6.61
C ALA A 244 14.88 12.14 6.00
N LEU A 245 14.89 12.57 4.73
CA LEU A 245 13.70 13.07 4.02
C LEU A 245 12.54 12.07 4.04
N GLU A 246 12.81 10.76 4.11
CA GLU A 246 11.79 9.69 4.18
C GLU A 246 11.08 9.60 5.55
N PHE A 247 11.54 10.39 6.52
CA PHE A 247 11.00 10.44 7.88
C PHE A 247 10.27 11.75 8.14
N MET A 248 10.84 12.85 7.65
CA MET A 248 10.43 14.21 8.00
C MET A 248 8.96 14.52 7.66
N PRO A 249 8.34 15.46 8.39
CA PRO A 249 7.02 15.96 8.05
C PRO A 249 6.99 16.46 6.61
N MET A 250 5.99 16.01 5.85
CA MET A 250 5.79 16.45 4.47
C MET A 250 4.43 17.15 4.35
N PRO A 251 4.39 18.43 3.98
CA PRO A 251 3.12 19.12 3.78
C PRO A 251 2.49 18.66 2.47
N LEU A 252 1.33 18.02 2.56
CA LEU A 252 0.48 17.75 1.40
C LEU A 252 -0.60 18.85 1.26
N PRO A 253 -1.14 19.09 0.05
CA PRO A 253 -2.16 20.12 -0.18
C PRO A 253 -3.41 20.02 0.71
N PHE A 254 -3.68 18.82 1.24
CA PHE A 254 -4.82 18.48 2.10
C PHE A 254 -4.41 18.17 3.56
N SER A 255 -3.14 18.37 3.91
CA SER A 255 -2.60 18.04 5.24
C SER A 255 -3.24 18.80 6.39
N ALA A 256 -3.91 19.93 6.13
CA ALA A 256 -4.62 20.71 7.16
C ALA A 256 -5.81 19.95 7.76
N GLN A 257 -6.30 18.91 7.10
CA GLN A 257 -7.44 18.12 7.57
C GLN A 257 -6.99 16.96 8.47
N LEU A 258 -5.72 16.52 8.41
CA LEU A 258 -5.21 15.24 8.96
C LEU A 258 -4.77 15.25 10.42
N ASP A 259 -5.36 16.14 11.21
CA ASP A 259 -4.83 16.59 12.50
C ASP A 259 -5.35 15.82 13.73
N ASP A 260 -6.14 14.75 13.56
CA ASP A 260 -6.50 13.91 14.71
C ASP A 260 -5.36 12.93 15.05
N GLY A 261 -4.88 12.99 16.30
CA GLY A 261 -3.73 12.24 16.82
C GLY A 261 -3.93 10.73 16.93
N ASP A 262 -4.82 10.15 16.12
CA ASP A 262 -5.09 8.71 16.04
C ASP A 262 -4.19 8.03 14.98
N TYR A 263 -2.88 8.00 15.27
CA TYR A 263 -1.88 7.40 14.38
C TYR A 263 -1.99 5.88 14.33
N ASP A 264 -1.80 5.32 13.15
CA ASP A 264 -1.79 3.87 12.98
C ASP A 264 -0.39 3.28 13.15
N TRP A 265 -0.05 2.97 14.40
CA TRP A 265 1.21 2.30 14.76
C TRP A 265 1.40 0.90 14.14
N LYS A 266 0.34 0.32 13.57
CA LYS A 266 0.38 -0.97 12.88
C LYS A 266 0.32 -0.83 11.36
N SER A 267 0.32 0.40 10.84
CA SER A 267 0.26 0.63 9.40
C SER A 267 1.46 -0.01 8.73
N VAL A 268 1.22 -0.66 7.59
CA VAL A 268 2.31 -1.12 6.70
C VAL A 268 3.11 0.05 6.14
N MET A 269 2.52 1.26 6.14
CA MET A 269 3.16 2.51 5.69
C MET A 269 3.97 3.21 6.78
N LEU A 270 3.99 2.68 8.01
CA LEU A 270 4.86 3.17 9.08
C LEU A 270 6.19 2.40 9.03
N TYR A 271 7.30 3.13 8.93
CA TYR A 271 8.61 2.49 8.99
C TYR A 271 8.87 1.80 10.35
N ALA A 272 9.63 0.72 10.31
CA ALA A 272 10.18 0.15 11.53
C ALA A 272 11.36 1.00 12.01
N SER A 273 11.58 1.05 13.32
CA SER A 273 12.68 1.78 13.94
C SER A 273 14.07 1.59 13.32
N PRO A 274 14.49 0.39 12.88
CA PRO A 274 15.81 0.20 12.27
C PRO A 274 15.92 0.58 10.78
N ILE A 275 14.83 0.94 10.10
CA ILE A 275 14.88 1.31 8.68
C ILE A 275 15.70 2.61 8.53
N GLY A 276 16.61 2.66 7.56
CA GLY A 276 17.51 3.80 7.35
C GLY A 276 18.69 3.89 8.33
N GLY A 277 18.79 2.96 9.30
CA GLY A 277 19.84 2.99 10.32
C GLY A 277 21.20 2.51 9.84
N ALA A 278 22.26 3.19 10.27
CA ALA A 278 23.64 2.75 10.10
C ALA A 278 23.86 1.36 10.72
N VAL A 279 24.54 0.46 10.02
CA VAL A 279 24.85 -0.86 10.55
C VAL A 279 25.99 -0.74 11.58
N ARG A 280 25.69 -1.06 12.84
CA ARG A 280 26.64 -1.09 13.96
C ARG A 280 26.62 -2.49 14.57
N ASN A 281 27.79 -3.12 14.69
CA ASN A 281 27.91 -4.49 15.22
C ASN A 281 27.00 -5.52 14.50
N GLY A 282 26.85 -5.39 13.18
CA GLY A 282 26.05 -6.31 12.36
C GLY A 282 24.53 -6.08 12.40
N ALA A 283 24.05 -5.05 13.12
CA ALA A 283 22.64 -4.67 13.16
C ALA A 283 22.44 -3.19 12.82
N PRO A 284 21.37 -2.82 12.09
CA PRO A 284 21.02 -1.42 11.88
C PRO A 284 20.65 -0.75 13.21
N ALA A 285 21.15 0.45 13.44
CA ALA A 285 20.75 1.30 14.55
C ALA A 285 19.28 1.71 14.41
N ASN A 286 18.60 1.91 15.54
CA ASN A 286 17.25 2.47 15.51
C ASN A 286 17.33 3.98 15.23
N VAL A 287 16.68 4.44 14.15
CA VAL A 287 16.62 5.87 13.80
C VAL A 287 15.48 6.58 14.52
N TYR A 288 14.48 5.86 15.02
CA TYR A 288 13.53 6.41 15.98
C TYR A 288 12.96 5.38 16.95
N THR A 289 12.32 5.87 18.01
CA THR A 289 11.45 5.08 18.91
C THR A 289 10.17 5.84 19.21
N ARG A 290 9.12 5.16 19.68
CA ARG A 290 7.89 5.84 20.09
C ARG A 290 8.15 6.77 21.27
N ALA A 291 7.74 8.03 21.17
CA ALA A 291 8.08 9.04 22.16
C ALA A 291 7.44 8.78 23.54
N SER A 292 6.23 8.23 23.56
CA SER A 292 5.45 8.03 24.78
C SER A 292 6.02 6.98 25.73
N ASP A 293 6.70 5.96 25.21
CA ASP A 293 7.20 4.82 26.02
C ASP A 293 8.58 4.30 25.60
N GLY A 294 9.24 4.93 24.62
CA GLY A 294 10.56 4.55 24.14
C GLY A 294 10.62 3.22 23.38
N LYS A 295 9.47 2.62 23.04
CA LYS A 295 9.46 1.31 22.36
C LYS A 295 9.96 1.43 20.92
N VAL A 296 10.72 0.41 20.52
CA VAL A 296 11.09 0.14 19.13
C VAL A 296 9.83 -0.24 18.36
N ILE A 297 9.65 0.37 17.19
CA ILE A 297 8.55 0.09 16.27
C ILE A 297 8.98 -1.09 15.39
N ALA A 298 8.16 -2.14 15.42
CA ALA A 298 8.43 -3.39 14.71
C ALA A 298 8.13 -3.26 13.22
N TYR A 299 8.59 -4.25 12.45
CA TYR A 299 8.23 -4.39 11.04
C TYR A 299 6.76 -4.79 10.89
N ASN A 300 5.93 -3.88 10.40
CA ASN A 300 4.56 -4.16 10.02
C ASN A 300 4.56 -4.78 8.61
N LYS A 301 4.39 -6.10 8.52
CA LYS A 301 4.49 -6.84 7.25
C LYS A 301 3.19 -6.97 6.48
N THR A 302 2.08 -6.61 7.10
CA THR A 302 0.73 -6.73 6.55
C THR A 302 -0.01 -5.42 6.78
N PRO A 303 -0.92 -5.02 5.88
CA PRO A 303 -1.75 -3.85 6.09
C PRO A 303 -2.56 -3.98 7.37
N SER A 304 -2.67 -2.88 8.11
CA SER A 304 -3.58 -2.81 9.24
C SER A 304 -5.03 -2.74 8.74
N GLN A 305 -5.99 -2.95 9.66
CA GLN A 305 -7.39 -2.71 9.32
C GLN A 305 -7.69 -1.23 9.01
N ARG A 306 -6.88 -0.29 9.51
CA ARG A 306 -7.00 1.13 9.17
C ARG A 306 -6.45 1.42 7.78
N ASP A 307 -5.34 0.79 7.38
CA ASP A 307 -4.83 0.84 6.01
C ASP A 307 -5.91 0.36 5.03
N VAL A 308 -6.51 -0.81 5.30
CA VAL A 308 -7.57 -1.41 4.48
C VAL A 308 -8.81 -0.52 4.43
N SER A 309 -9.24 0.01 5.58
CA SER A 309 -10.39 0.91 5.66
C SER A 309 -10.17 2.17 4.83
N ARG A 310 -8.96 2.74 4.89
CA ARG A 310 -8.59 3.89 4.06
C ARG A 310 -8.60 3.52 2.59
N PHE A 311 -8.02 2.39 2.22
CA PHE A 311 -7.96 1.95 0.83
C PHE A 311 -9.37 1.84 0.24
N ASN A 312 -10.27 1.17 0.96
CA ASN A 312 -11.66 1.02 0.55
C ASN A 312 -12.41 2.35 0.47
N ALA A 313 -12.19 3.26 1.42
CA ALA A 313 -12.81 4.58 1.41
C ALA A 313 -12.37 5.43 0.19
N MET A 314 -11.07 5.40 -0.11
CA MET A 314 -10.44 6.18 -1.18
C MET A 314 -10.96 5.79 -2.58
N TYR A 315 -11.41 4.54 -2.76
CA TYR A 315 -11.91 4.01 -4.03
C TYR A 315 -13.40 3.62 -3.99
N SER A 316 -14.17 4.18 -3.06
CA SER A 316 -15.60 3.88 -2.91
C SER A 316 -16.49 4.59 -3.96
N GLU A 317 -17.69 4.08 -4.21
CA GLU A 317 -18.71 4.75 -5.04
C GLU A 317 -19.18 6.09 -4.45
N LYS A 318 -18.92 6.34 -3.16
CA LYS A 318 -19.21 7.61 -2.47
C LYS A 318 -18.00 8.53 -2.41
N ALA A 319 -16.88 8.15 -3.04
CA ALA A 319 -15.73 9.03 -3.16
C ALA A 319 -16.17 10.31 -3.91
N PRO A 320 -15.55 11.47 -3.63
CA PRO A 320 -15.92 12.74 -4.27
C PRO A 320 -15.93 12.69 -5.81
N TYR A 321 -15.20 11.73 -6.37
CA TYR A 321 -15.17 11.38 -7.80
C TYR A 321 -15.40 9.87 -7.94
N PRO A 322 -16.66 9.42 -8.08
CA PRO A 322 -16.95 8.00 -8.25
C PRO A 322 -16.43 7.55 -9.62
N ASN A 323 -15.40 6.71 -9.61
CA ASN A 323 -14.87 6.12 -10.84
C ASN A 323 -15.97 5.31 -11.55
N PRO A 324 -16.42 5.71 -12.77
CA PRO A 324 -17.51 5.05 -13.47
C PRO A 324 -17.10 3.65 -13.91
N CYS A 325 -17.76 2.63 -13.36
CA CYS A 325 -17.28 1.27 -13.52
C CYS A 325 -17.85 0.52 -14.74
N LEU A 326 -16.98 0.22 -15.71
CA LEU A 326 -17.29 -0.64 -16.85
C LEU A 326 -17.22 -2.13 -16.48
N ILE A 327 -17.98 -2.96 -17.19
CA ILE A 327 -18.11 -4.40 -16.89
C ILE A 327 -16.78 -5.18 -16.97
N ASN A 328 -15.79 -4.65 -17.67
CA ASN A 328 -14.46 -5.22 -17.85
C ASN A 328 -13.42 -4.74 -16.85
N GLN A 329 -13.78 -3.81 -15.95
CA GLN A 329 -12.89 -3.18 -14.99
C GLN A 329 -12.98 -3.82 -13.61
N GLY A 330 -11.92 -3.64 -12.80
CA GLY A 330 -11.81 -4.18 -11.43
C GLY A 330 -13.03 -3.92 -10.58
N CYS A 331 -13.53 -2.70 -10.66
CA CYS A 331 -14.66 -2.20 -9.89
C CYS A 331 -15.99 -2.92 -10.14
N SER A 332 -16.07 -3.75 -11.20
CA SER A 332 -17.33 -4.36 -11.61
C SER A 332 -17.49 -5.73 -10.98
N PRO A 333 -18.60 -6.01 -10.26
CA PRO A 333 -18.90 -7.37 -9.78
C PRO A 333 -19.07 -8.38 -10.93
N LYS A 334 -19.21 -7.89 -12.18
CA LYS A 334 -19.35 -8.71 -13.38
C LYS A 334 -18.03 -8.94 -14.11
N LYS A 335 -16.89 -8.41 -13.63
CA LYS A 335 -15.58 -8.58 -14.28
C LYS A 335 -15.23 -10.03 -14.53
N ALA A 336 -15.36 -10.89 -13.50
CA ALA A 336 -15.05 -12.31 -13.63
C ALA A 336 -15.92 -12.98 -14.72
N VAL A 337 -17.21 -12.65 -14.76
CA VAL A 337 -18.14 -13.13 -15.81
C VAL A 337 -17.73 -12.61 -17.19
N PHE A 338 -17.39 -11.33 -17.30
CA PHE A 338 -16.95 -10.70 -18.54
C PHE A 338 -15.64 -11.31 -19.06
N MET A 339 -14.63 -11.50 -18.20
CA MET A 339 -13.34 -12.09 -18.59
C MET A 339 -13.49 -13.55 -19.00
N ASN A 340 -14.35 -14.32 -18.30
CA ASN A 340 -14.71 -15.68 -18.70
C ASN A 340 -15.41 -15.72 -20.06
N ALA A 341 -16.33 -14.78 -20.32
CA ALA A 341 -16.98 -14.68 -21.63
C ALA A 341 -15.97 -14.30 -22.74
N LYS A 342 -15.08 -13.31 -22.48
CA LYS A 342 -14.02 -12.89 -23.41
C LYS A 342 -13.07 -14.04 -23.76
N ALA A 343 -12.66 -14.85 -22.78
CA ALA A 343 -11.81 -16.02 -22.99
C ALA A 343 -12.50 -17.07 -23.87
N LYS A 344 -13.80 -17.33 -23.64
CA LYS A 344 -14.60 -18.23 -24.47
C LYS A 344 -14.74 -17.72 -25.90
N CYS A 345 -14.96 -16.42 -26.09
CA CYS A 345 -15.08 -15.81 -27.42
C CYS A 345 -13.76 -15.81 -28.22
N LYS A 346 -12.58 -15.74 -27.57
CA LYS A 346 -11.28 -15.86 -28.25
C LYS A 346 -11.03 -17.24 -28.87
N ASN A 347 -11.77 -18.27 -28.43
CA ASN A 347 -11.66 -19.64 -28.93
C ASN A 347 -12.71 -19.96 -30.01
N VAL A 348 -13.58 -19.01 -30.37
CA VAL A 348 -14.55 -19.19 -31.47
C VAL A 348 -13.85 -18.81 -32.78
N GLY A 349 -13.42 -19.82 -33.56
CA GLY A 349 -12.77 -19.65 -34.87
C GLY A 349 -11.36 -20.21 -35.01
N LYS A 350 -10.92 -21.07 -34.09
CA LYS A 350 -9.65 -21.82 -34.20
C LYS A 350 -9.83 -23.33 -34.44
N ASP A 351 -11.04 -23.76 -34.78
CA ASP A 351 -11.34 -25.12 -35.24
C ASP A 351 -11.51 -25.14 -36.76
#